data_AF-D3AXG1-F1
#
_entry.id   AF-D3AXG1-F1
#
_cell.length_a   1.000
_cell.length_b   1.000
_cell.length_c   1.000
_cell.angle_alpha   90.00
_cell.angle_beta   90.00
_cell.angle_gamma   90.00
#
_symmetry.space_group_name_H-M   'P 1'
#
loop_
_entity.id
_entity.type
_entity.pdbx_description
1 polymer ?
#
loop_
_entity_poly.entity_id
_entity_poly.type
_entity_poly.pdbx_seq_one_letter_code
_entity_poly.pdbx_strand_id
1 'polypeptide(L)'
;MMNKGAMSAPQQQQQQQQQQQQQQQQQQQQMQQPQTRGEILFRNQQYFQKQIDTKTNQMLDNFHSIIKISKVNENSQNFSEMYEMETRTTNILNSAEGLLKIIEELKQNIILNDFSTMTEEVRLQNMVYQRQNEKTNKMIKSISEEISRSIAELENEYYNSDYKLPPPVVVDSTLNQDQQQQQHLTSSSTIQPFSFKSLSQQ
;
A
#
# COMPACT_ATOMS: atom_id res chain seq x y z
N MET A 1 -64.72 15.88 3.92
CA MET A 1 -63.89 16.29 5.08
C MET A 1 -63.25 15.04 5.64
N MET A 2 -61.93 14.90 5.49
CA MET A 2 -61.18 13.69 5.85
C MET A 2 -60.87 13.68 7.34
N ASN A 3 -61.22 12.55 7.97
CA ASN A 3 -61.07 12.27 9.40
C ASN A 3 -59.58 12.13 9.74
N LYS A 4 -59.01 13.08 10.49
CA LYS A 4 -57.64 12.99 11.00
C LYS A 4 -57.65 12.08 12.22
N GLY A 5 -57.10 10.88 12.06
CA GLY A 5 -56.93 9.91 13.13
C GLY A 5 -56.13 10.51 14.29
N ALA A 6 -56.78 10.61 15.45
CA ALA A 6 -56.13 10.96 16.70
C ALA A 6 -55.20 9.81 17.11
N MET A 7 -53.89 10.01 16.99
CA MET A 7 -52.88 9.12 17.56
C MET A 7 -53.05 9.08 19.08
N SER A 8 -53.13 7.87 19.64
CA SER A 8 -53.30 7.66 21.07
C SER A 8 -52.00 7.97 21.83
N ALA A 9 -52.12 8.48 23.06
CA ALA A 9 -51.00 8.91 23.91
C ALA A 9 -49.81 7.92 24.05
N PRO A 10 -50.00 6.58 24.04
CA PRO A 10 -48.88 5.63 24.05
C PRO A 10 -48.02 5.65 22.78
N GLN A 11 -48.61 5.97 21.61
CA GLN A 11 -47.88 6.02 20.33
C GLN A 11 -46.97 7.24 20.22
N GLN A 12 -47.38 8.38 20.79
CA GLN A 12 -46.52 9.58 20.83
C GLN A 12 -45.27 9.37 21.69
N GLN A 13 -45.41 8.68 22.82
CA GLN A 13 -44.29 8.42 23.71
C GLN A 13 -43.28 7.44 23.10
N GLN A 14 -43.77 6.42 22.38
CA GLN A 14 -42.91 5.48 21.67
C GLN A 14 -42.18 6.15 20.49
N GLN A 15 -42.85 7.04 19.75
CA GLN A 15 -42.22 7.79 18.66
C GLN A 15 -41.15 8.76 19.16
N GLN A 16 -41.37 9.40 20.31
CA GLN A 16 -40.40 10.31 20.92
C GLN A 16 -39.16 9.56 21.44
N GLN A 17 -39.35 8.37 22.02
CA GLN A 17 -38.24 7.53 22.48
C GLN A 17 -37.42 6.97 21.30
N GLN A 18 -38.07 6.64 20.19
CA GLN A 18 -37.41 6.20 18.97
C GLN A 18 -36.60 7.33 18.30
N GLN A 19 -37.11 8.57 18.34
CA GLN A 19 -36.36 9.77 17.89
C GLN A 19 -35.13 10.04 18.76
N GLN A 20 -35.23 9.85 20.08
CA GLN A 20 -34.10 10.00 21.00
C GLN A 20 -33.00 8.94 20.76
N GLN A 21 -33.38 7.70 20.48
CA GLN A 21 -32.43 6.65 20.11
C GLN A 21 -31.74 6.93 18.77
N GLN A 22 -32.48 7.45 17.78
CA GLN A 22 -31.89 7.84 16.50
C GLN A 22 -30.90 9.00 16.63
N GLN A 23 -31.20 9.99 17.48
CA GLN A 23 -30.26 11.08 17.78
C GLN A 23 -29.00 10.58 18.49
N GLN A 24 -29.12 9.63 19.43
CA GLN A 24 -27.94 9.02 20.07
C GLN A 24 -27.10 8.20 19.08
N GLN A 25 -27.71 7.46 18.17
CA GLN A 25 -26.97 6.73 17.13
C GLN A 25 -26.26 7.68 16.15
N GLN A 26 -26.88 8.81 15.77
CA GLN A 26 -26.24 9.80 14.92
C GLN A 26 -25.08 10.51 15.62
N GLN A 27 -25.16 10.77 16.93
CA GLN A 27 -24.03 11.33 17.69
C GLN A 27 -22.87 10.33 17.83
N GLN A 28 -23.15 9.02 17.95
CA GLN A 28 -22.10 8.01 17.99
C GLN A 28 -21.40 7.81 16.63
N GLN A 29 -22.11 8.01 15.50
CA GLN A 29 -21.50 7.97 14.17
C GLN A 29 -20.62 9.19 13.85
N GLN A 30 -20.88 10.35 14.47
CA GLN A 30 -20.02 11.53 14.27
C GLN A 30 -18.65 11.45 14.97
N MET A 31 -18.43 10.49 15.88
CA MET A 31 -17.11 10.28 16.49
C MET A 31 -16.14 9.44 15.64
N GLN A 32 -16.57 8.96 14.47
CA GLN A 32 -15.71 8.23 13.52
C GLN A 32 -15.58 8.99 12.20
N GLN A 33 -15.15 10.24 12.26
CA GLN A 33 -14.57 10.84 11.05
C GLN A 33 -13.22 10.18 10.78
N PRO A 34 -12.91 9.78 9.53
CA PRO A 34 -11.59 9.30 9.16
C PRO A 34 -10.59 10.44 9.37
N GLN A 35 -9.84 10.38 10.47
CA GLN A 35 -8.81 11.37 10.77
C GLN A 35 -7.74 11.31 9.71
N THR A 36 -7.49 12.45 9.07
CA THR A 36 -6.39 12.58 8.13
C THR A 36 -5.06 12.37 8.87
N ARG A 37 -4.05 11.85 8.18
CA ARG A 37 -2.72 11.62 8.78
C ARG A 37 -2.16 12.90 9.42
N GLY A 38 -2.40 14.05 8.80
CA GLY A 38 -2.00 15.36 9.34
C GLY A 38 -2.66 15.67 10.69
N GLU A 39 -3.94 15.35 10.87
CA GLU A 39 -4.66 15.55 12.14
C GLU A 39 -4.13 14.63 13.25
N ILE A 40 -3.79 13.37 12.93
CA ILE A 40 -3.22 12.43 13.90
C ILE A 40 -1.84 12.90 14.35
N LEU A 41 -0.99 13.30 13.39
CA LEU A 41 0.35 13.84 13.66
C LEU A 41 0.29 15.09 14.53
N PHE A 42 -0.58 16.04 14.17
CA PHE A 42 -0.77 17.27 14.93
C PHE A 42 -1.27 16.97 16.36
N ARG A 43 -2.25 16.09 16.53
CA ARG A 43 -2.73 15.71 17.86
C ARG A 43 -1.63 15.06 18.71
N ASN A 44 -0.86 14.15 18.13
CA ASN A 44 0.25 13.50 18.83
C ASN A 44 1.32 14.52 19.25
N GLN A 45 1.66 15.46 18.36
CA GLN A 45 2.57 16.56 18.68
C GLN A 45 2.07 17.38 19.87
N GLN A 46 0.80 17.80 19.86
CA GLN A 46 0.21 18.56 20.96
C GLN A 46 0.19 17.76 22.27
N TYR A 47 -0.08 16.47 22.21
CA TYR A 47 -0.05 15.58 23.37
C TYR A 47 1.36 15.51 23.97
N PHE A 48 2.38 15.24 23.17
CA PHE A 48 3.75 15.15 23.66
C PHE A 48 4.24 16.47 24.23
N GLN A 49 3.96 17.59 23.57
CA GLN A 49 4.30 18.93 24.07
C GLN A 49 3.71 19.16 25.47
N LYS A 50 2.39 18.92 25.62
CA LYS A 50 1.71 19.09 26.89
C LYS A 50 2.29 18.21 28.00
N GLN A 51 2.62 16.96 27.68
CA GLN A 51 3.18 16.02 28.65
C GLN A 51 4.59 16.43 29.09
N ILE A 52 5.44 16.88 28.14
CA ILE A 52 6.77 17.41 28.43
C ILE A 52 6.66 18.62 29.35
N ASP A 53 5.82 19.60 29.01
CA ASP A 53 5.62 20.81 29.82
C ASP A 53 5.15 20.46 31.23
N THR A 54 4.19 19.54 31.33
CA THR A 54 3.68 19.07 32.63
C THR A 54 4.77 18.44 33.48
N LYS A 55 5.59 17.55 32.91
CA LYS A 55 6.66 16.85 33.64
C LYS A 55 7.81 17.78 34.03
N THR A 56 8.21 18.69 33.15
CA THR A 56 9.23 19.69 33.45
C THR A 56 8.78 20.64 34.56
N ASN A 57 7.55 21.13 34.52
CA ASN A 57 7.00 21.98 35.58
C ASN A 57 6.92 21.22 36.92
N GLN A 58 6.48 19.96 36.91
CA GLN A 58 6.49 19.11 38.12
C GLN A 58 7.89 18.97 38.71
N MET A 59 8.93 18.76 37.90
CA MET A 59 10.31 18.71 38.39
C MET A 59 10.74 20.04 39.01
N LEU A 60 10.46 21.15 38.32
CA LEU A 60 10.83 22.49 38.76
C LEU A 60 10.15 22.87 40.08
N ASP A 61 8.86 22.57 40.24
CA ASP A 61 8.09 22.85 41.45
C ASP A 61 8.58 22.03 42.65
N ASN A 62 8.84 20.74 42.44
CA ASN A 62 9.40 19.87 43.48
C ASN A 62 10.81 20.34 43.88
N PHE A 63 11.65 20.71 42.92
CA PHE A 63 12.98 21.24 43.18
C PHE A 63 12.94 22.55 43.97
N HIS A 64 12.10 23.50 43.58
CA HIS A 64 11.90 24.75 44.33
C HIS A 64 11.48 24.49 45.77
N SER A 65 10.65 23.47 45.97
CA SER A 65 10.17 23.12 47.30
C SER A 65 11.24 22.45 48.16
N ILE A 66 12.11 21.61 47.58
CA ILE A 66 13.30 21.08 48.27
C ILE A 66 14.16 22.24 48.76
N ILE A 67 14.47 23.21 47.89
CA ILE A 67 15.26 24.39 48.26
C ILE A 67 14.62 25.18 49.41
N LYS A 68 13.28 25.29 49.46
CA LYS A 68 12.57 25.95 50.56
C LYS A 68 12.73 25.19 51.88
N ILE A 69 12.62 23.86 51.87
CA ILE A 69 12.76 23.00 53.06
C ILE A 69 14.21 22.98 53.54
N SER A 70 15.18 23.00 52.63
CA SER A 70 16.61 23.00 52.98
C SER A 70 17.11 24.30 53.63
N LYS A 71 16.32 25.38 53.64
CA LYS A 71 16.71 26.62 54.33
C LYS A 71 16.71 26.38 55.84
N VAL A 72 17.87 26.60 56.45
CA VAL A 72 18.10 26.42 57.89
C VAL A 72 17.22 27.41 58.66
N ASN A 73 16.19 26.89 59.31
CA ASN A 73 15.44 27.61 60.35
C ASN A 73 15.98 27.18 61.72
N GLU A 74 15.91 28.05 62.74
CA GLU A 74 16.51 27.80 64.07
C GLU A 74 15.85 26.63 64.85
N ASN A 75 14.75 26.10 64.33
CA ASN A 75 14.08 24.93 64.88
C ASN A 75 14.71 23.68 64.23
N SER A 76 15.56 22.99 64.99
CA SER A 76 16.22 21.72 64.68
C SER A 76 15.45 20.87 63.66
N GLN A 77 16.16 20.40 62.61
CA GLN A 77 15.62 19.56 61.53
C GLN A 77 14.59 18.54 62.02
N ASN A 78 13.33 18.79 61.72
CA ASN A 78 12.24 17.95 62.16
C ASN A 78 12.12 16.74 61.22
N PHE A 79 11.88 15.54 61.75
CA PHE A 79 11.69 14.31 60.97
C PHE A 79 10.67 14.48 59.82
N SER A 80 9.67 15.34 60.01
CA SER A 80 8.68 15.71 58.99
C SER A 80 9.29 16.39 57.75
N GLU A 81 10.25 17.29 57.93
CA GLU A 81 10.90 18.01 56.83
C GLU A 81 11.79 17.07 56.00
N MET A 82 12.46 16.13 56.66
CA MET A 82 13.25 15.09 56.00
C MET A 82 12.36 14.18 55.14
N TYR A 83 11.23 13.74 55.67
CA TYR A 83 10.26 12.93 54.92
C TYR A 83 9.67 13.69 53.72
N GLU A 84 9.36 14.98 53.89
CA GLU A 84 8.86 15.81 52.79
C GLU A 84 9.91 15.98 51.68
N MET A 85 11.18 16.18 52.05
CA MET A 85 12.29 16.27 51.10
C MET A 85 12.49 14.96 50.30
N GLU A 86 12.40 13.81 50.97
CA GLU A 86 12.48 12.49 50.32
C GLU A 86 11.33 12.27 49.33
N THR A 87 10.11 12.62 49.74
CA THR A 87 8.92 12.54 48.88
C THR A 87 9.08 13.39 47.61
N ARG A 88 9.56 14.63 47.77
CA ARG A 88 9.81 15.54 46.64
C ARG A 88 10.90 15.05 45.72
N THR A 89 11.96 14.46 46.27
CA THR A 89 13.03 13.82 45.50
C THR A 89 12.49 12.65 44.66
N THR A 90 11.64 11.82 45.26
CA THR A 90 10.96 10.71 44.58
C THR A 90 10.05 11.23 43.45
N ASN A 91 9.31 12.31 43.68
CA ASN A 91 8.46 12.92 42.64
C ASN A 91 9.27 13.49 41.46
N ILE A 92 10.46 14.02 41.71
CA ILE A 92 11.39 14.45 40.63
C ILE A 92 11.83 13.22 39.82
N LEU A 93 12.24 12.14 40.49
CA LEU A 93 12.64 10.90 39.82
C LEU A 93 11.51 10.34 38.94
N ASN A 94 10.29 10.27 39.47
CA ASN A 94 9.11 9.82 38.73
C ASN A 94 8.79 10.71 37.53
N SER A 95 8.99 12.03 37.66
CA SER A 95 8.80 12.97 36.55
C SER A 95 9.86 12.79 35.46
N ALA A 96 11.11 12.55 35.85
CA ALA A 96 12.21 12.25 34.94
C ALA A 96 11.99 10.91 34.20
N GLU A 97 11.56 9.86 34.90
CA GLU A 97 11.19 8.59 34.27
C GLU A 97 10.02 8.77 33.28
N GLY A 98 9.03 9.61 33.65
CA GLY A 98 7.94 10.00 32.74
C GLY A 98 8.44 10.66 31.46
N LEU A 99 9.43 11.55 31.55
CA LEU A 99 10.06 12.17 30.38
C LEU A 99 10.78 11.13 29.49
N LEU A 100 11.47 10.16 30.09
CA LEU A 100 12.12 9.09 29.34
C LEU A 100 11.10 8.22 28.56
N LYS A 101 9.97 7.90 29.19
CA LYS A 101 8.86 7.18 28.51
C LYS A 101 8.29 7.99 27.34
N ILE A 102 8.10 9.29 27.51
CA ILE A 102 7.66 10.18 26.42
C ILE A 102 8.66 10.18 25.25
N ILE A 103 9.96 10.18 25.54
CA ILE A 103 11.01 10.10 24.50
C ILE A 103 10.95 8.77 23.75
N GLU A 104 10.71 7.66 24.46
CA GLU A 104 10.54 6.34 23.86
C GLU A 104 9.31 6.29 22.94
N GLU A 105 8.16 6.78 23.41
CA GLU A 105 6.93 6.87 22.62
C GLU A 105 7.11 7.76 21.37
N LEU A 106 7.82 8.88 21.49
CA LEU A 106 8.15 9.77 20.36
C LEU A 106 8.96 9.03 19.29
N LYS A 107 10.01 8.30 19.70
CA LYS A 107 10.82 7.50 18.77
C LYS A 107 9.97 6.47 18.05
N GLN A 108 9.13 5.74 18.80
CA GLN A 108 8.22 4.76 18.22
C GLN A 108 7.23 5.39 17.24
N ASN A 109 6.69 6.57 17.57
CA ASN A 109 5.76 7.29 16.70
C ASN A 109 6.42 7.65 15.36
N ILE A 110 7.61 8.24 15.39
CA ILE A 110 8.36 8.64 14.19
C ILE A 110 8.66 7.41 13.32
N ILE A 111 9.21 6.36 13.93
CA ILE A 111 9.58 5.12 13.23
C ILE A 111 8.35 4.52 12.52
N LEU A 112 7.24 4.35 13.22
CA LEU A 112 6.05 3.71 12.66
C LEU A 112 5.32 4.58 11.61
N ASN A 113 5.35 5.91 11.77
CA ASN A 113 4.70 6.82 10.83
C ASN A 113 5.35 6.79 9.45
N ASP A 114 6.68 6.66 9.41
CA ASP A 114 7.43 6.60 8.16
C ASP A 114 7.24 5.26 7.44
N PHE A 115 7.30 4.13 8.16
CA PHE A 115 7.11 2.80 7.56
C PHE A 115 5.71 2.60 6.97
N SER A 116 4.66 3.00 7.67
CA SER A 116 3.28 2.86 7.19
C SER A 116 3.05 3.64 5.89
N THR A 117 3.63 4.84 5.79
CA THR A 117 3.56 5.68 4.60
C THR A 117 4.33 5.11 3.43
N MET A 118 5.58 4.73 3.68
CA MET A 118 6.42 4.11 2.66
C MET A 118 5.77 2.82 2.12
N THR A 119 5.12 2.05 3.00
CA THR A 119 4.38 0.84 2.60
C THR A 119 3.22 1.17 1.67
N GLU A 120 2.46 2.21 1.99
CA GLU A 120 1.33 2.66 1.16
C GLU A 120 1.81 3.23 -0.18
N GLU A 121 2.88 4.01 -0.20
CA GLU A 121 3.49 4.51 -1.43
C GLU A 121 3.99 3.37 -2.32
N VAL A 122 4.67 2.37 -1.74
CA VAL A 122 5.10 1.16 -2.47
C VAL A 122 3.89 0.43 -3.05
N ARG A 123 2.81 0.27 -2.28
CA ARG A 123 1.57 -0.38 -2.75
C ARG A 123 0.95 0.37 -3.92
N LEU A 124 0.84 1.71 -3.83
CA LEU A 124 0.31 2.57 -4.89
C LEU A 124 1.15 2.45 -6.16
N GLN A 125 2.47 2.53 -6.05
CA GLN A 125 3.38 2.38 -7.19
C GLN A 125 3.26 1.00 -7.83
N ASN A 126 3.14 -0.06 -7.03
CA ASN A 126 2.94 -1.42 -7.55
C ASN A 126 1.67 -1.51 -8.40
N MET A 127 0.56 -0.94 -7.95
CA MET A 127 -0.69 -0.89 -8.75
C MET A 127 -0.52 -0.10 -10.06
N VAL A 128 0.22 1.01 -10.03
CA VAL A 128 0.51 1.80 -11.23
C VAL A 128 1.33 0.97 -12.22
N TYR A 129 2.39 0.31 -11.76
CA TYR A 129 3.22 -0.55 -12.61
C TYR A 129 2.45 -1.73 -13.17
N GLN A 130 1.59 -2.39 -12.38
CA GLN A 130 0.74 -3.47 -12.88
C GLN A 130 -0.20 -2.99 -13.99
N ARG A 131 -0.88 -1.86 -13.79
CA ARG A 131 -1.74 -1.27 -14.82
C ARG A 131 -0.97 -0.92 -16.09
N GLN A 132 0.22 -0.34 -15.95
CA GLN A 132 1.07 0.00 -17.08
C GLN A 132 1.53 -1.26 -17.82
N ASN A 133 1.91 -2.31 -17.09
CA ASN A 133 2.30 -3.59 -17.66
C ASN A 133 1.15 -4.26 -18.43
N GLU A 134 -0.05 -4.27 -17.88
CA GLU A 134 -1.25 -4.76 -18.57
C GLU A 134 -1.51 -4.00 -19.87
N LYS A 135 -1.41 -2.66 -19.84
CA LYS A 135 -1.56 -1.82 -21.04
C LYS A 135 -0.52 -2.16 -22.09
N THR A 136 0.74 -2.26 -21.70
CA THR A 136 1.84 -2.63 -22.60
C THR A 136 1.64 -4.02 -23.18
N ASN A 137 1.25 -5.01 -22.37
CA ASN A 137 0.98 -6.38 -22.84
C ASN A 137 -0.18 -6.44 -23.83
N LYS A 138 -1.24 -5.67 -23.61
CA LYS A 138 -2.35 -5.55 -24.56
C LYS A 138 -1.89 -4.96 -25.90
N MET A 139 -1.06 -3.92 -25.85
CA MET A 139 -0.48 -3.30 -27.05
C MET A 139 0.37 -4.30 -27.84
N ILE A 140 1.26 -5.04 -27.15
CA ILE A 140 2.12 -6.06 -27.78
C ILE A 140 1.27 -7.14 -28.47
N LYS A 141 0.20 -7.63 -27.80
CA LYS A 141 -0.70 -8.62 -28.40
C LYS A 141 -1.39 -8.07 -29.65
N SER A 142 -1.91 -6.86 -29.60
CA SER A 142 -2.56 -6.21 -30.75
C SER A 142 -1.62 -6.09 -31.95
N ILE A 143 -0.39 -5.65 -31.73
CA ILE A 143 0.62 -5.54 -32.80
C ILE A 143 0.96 -6.91 -33.36
N SER A 144 1.13 -7.92 -32.49
CA SER A 144 1.41 -9.29 -32.91
C SER A 144 0.29 -9.88 -33.79
N GLU A 145 -0.96 -9.62 -33.42
CA GLU A 145 -2.14 -10.01 -34.20
C GLU A 145 -2.18 -9.30 -35.57
N GLU A 146 -1.89 -8.00 -35.61
CA GLU A 146 -1.83 -7.21 -36.85
C GLU A 146 -0.72 -7.67 -37.80
N ILE A 147 0.47 -7.97 -37.26
CA ILE A 147 1.58 -8.52 -38.05
C ILE A 147 1.22 -9.91 -38.59
N SER A 148 0.67 -10.78 -37.74
CA SER A 148 0.27 -12.14 -38.14
C SER A 148 -0.77 -12.10 -39.26
N ARG A 149 -1.73 -11.17 -39.16
CA ARG A 149 -2.72 -10.93 -40.21
C ARG A 149 -2.09 -10.43 -41.50
N SER A 150 -1.19 -9.44 -41.41
CA SER A 150 -0.51 -8.88 -42.58
C SER A 150 0.32 -9.94 -43.31
N ILE A 151 0.99 -10.84 -42.58
CA ILE A 151 1.73 -11.97 -43.16
C ILE A 151 0.78 -12.92 -43.89
N ALA A 152 -0.36 -13.29 -43.27
CA ALA A 152 -1.33 -14.18 -43.90
C ALA A 152 -1.95 -13.57 -45.18
N GLU A 153 -2.19 -12.26 -45.18
CA GLU A 153 -2.66 -11.52 -46.36
C GLU A 153 -1.61 -11.56 -47.48
N LEU A 154 -0.34 -11.28 -47.17
CA LEU A 154 0.78 -11.37 -48.12
C LEU A 154 1.01 -12.79 -48.67
N GLU A 155 0.93 -13.81 -47.81
CA GLU A 155 1.04 -15.21 -48.23
C GLU A 155 -0.08 -15.57 -49.21
N ASN A 156 -1.31 -15.15 -48.91
CA ASN A 156 -2.46 -15.39 -49.78
C ASN A 156 -2.29 -14.68 -51.13
N GLU A 157 -1.85 -13.42 -51.16
CA GLU A 157 -1.57 -12.71 -52.42
C GLU A 157 -0.45 -13.40 -53.22
N TYR A 158 0.63 -13.82 -52.56
CA TYR A 158 1.72 -14.54 -53.21
C TYR A 158 1.23 -15.83 -53.88
N TYR A 159 0.44 -16.65 -53.16
CA TYR A 159 -0.08 -17.91 -53.69
C TYR A 159 -1.14 -17.74 -54.78
N ASN A 160 -1.83 -16.60 -54.82
CA ASN A 160 -2.84 -16.26 -55.83
C ASN A 160 -2.28 -15.45 -57.01
N SER A 161 -1.00 -15.04 -56.98
CA SER A 161 -0.41 -14.29 -58.09
C SER A 161 0.06 -15.20 -59.22
N ASP A 162 -0.10 -14.73 -60.46
CA ASP A 162 0.30 -15.45 -61.68
C ASP A 162 1.82 -15.61 -61.83
N TYR A 163 2.62 -15.01 -60.94
CA TYR A 163 4.09 -15.17 -60.91
C TYR A 163 4.53 -16.57 -60.50
N LYS A 164 3.60 -17.44 -60.10
CA LYS A 164 3.87 -18.84 -59.71
C LYS A 164 4.14 -19.77 -60.89
N LEU A 165 4.01 -19.31 -62.13
CA LEU A 165 4.29 -20.13 -63.31
C LEU A 165 5.81 -20.28 -63.51
N PRO A 166 6.42 -21.46 -63.26
CA PRO A 166 7.72 -21.74 -63.85
C PRO A 166 7.59 -21.62 -65.38
N PRO A 167 8.64 -21.15 -66.09
CA PRO A 167 8.60 -21.02 -67.54
C PRO A 167 8.13 -22.36 -68.16
N PRO A 168 7.23 -22.33 -69.16
CA PRO A 168 6.67 -23.54 -69.72
C PRO A 168 7.82 -24.46 -70.18
N VAL A 169 7.93 -25.62 -69.55
CA VAL A 169 8.83 -26.68 -70.01
C VAL A 169 8.30 -27.11 -71.36
N VAL A 170 8.99 -26.68 -72.42
CA VAL A 170 8.69 -27.09 -73.79
C VAL A 170 9.06 -28.57 -73.87
N VAL A 171 8.06 -29.44 -73.77
CA VAL A 171 8.23 -30.88 -73.99
C VAL A 171 8.31 -31.07 -75.50
N ASP A 172 9.51 -30.96 -76.06
CA ASP A 172 9.73 -31.29 -77.47
C ASP A 172 9.64 -32.80 -77.64
N SER A 173 8.61 -33.24 -78.35
CA SER A 173 8.28 -34.64 -78.58
C SER A 173 8.96 -35.14 -79.85
N THR A 174 10.30 -35.15 -79.88
CA THR A 174 11.07 -35.93 -80.85
C THR A 174 12.40 -36.34 -80.25
N LEU A 175 12.54 -37.61 -79.86
CA LEU A 175 13.41 -38.58 -80.53
C LEU A 175 13.61 -39.79 -79.61
N ASN A 176 13.03 -40.91 -80.05
CA ASN A 176 13.37 -42.25 -79.57
C ASN A 176 14.86 -42.55 -79.87
N GLN A 177 15.40 -43.49 -79.08
CA GLN A 177 16.65 -44.24 -79.27
C GLN A 177 17.92 -43.60 -78.67
N ASP A 178 18.18 -43.93 -77.40
CA ASP A 178 19.26 -44.87 -77.03
C ASP A 178 19.22 -45.06 -75.50
N GLN A 179 18.64 -46.18 -75.05
CA GLN A 179 19.41 -47.28 -74.46
C GLN A 179 20.39 -46.88 -73.35
N GLN A 180 19.97 -47.22 -72.12
CA GLN A 180 20.75 -47.96 -71.12
C GLN A 180 22.11 -47.38 -70.70
N GLN A 181 22.16 -46.80 -69.49
CA GLN A 181 22.92 -47.40 -68.38
C GLN A 181 22.74 -46.67 -67.04
N GLN A 182 22.42 -47.48 -66.03
CA GLN A 182 22.86 -47.40 -64.62
C GLN A 182 22.49 -46.12 -63.83
N GLN A 183 21.47 -46.17 -62.95
CA GLN A 183 21.56 -46.68 -61.56
C GLN A 183 22.89 -46.31 -60.87
N HIS A 184 22.86 -45.37 -59.92
CA HIS A 184 23.19 -45.61 -58.50
C HIS A 184 23.29 -44.27 -57.69
N LEU A 185 22.44 -44.21 -56.65
CA LEU A 185 22.55 -43.50 -55.36
C LEU A 185 22.57 -41.95 -55.30
N THR A 186 21.42 -41.39 -54.91
CA THR A 186 21.33 -40.18 -54.09
C THR A 186 21.36 -40.56 -52.60
N SER A 187 22.39 -40.12 -51.87
CA SER A 187 22.38 -40.11 -50.40
C SER A 187 21.92 -38.73 -49.91
N SER A 188 20.80 -38.79 -49.19
CA SER A 188 20.10 -37.69 -48.53
C SER A 188 20.93 -37.06 -47.41
N SER A 189 20.99 -35.72 -47.36
CA SER A 189 21.39 -34.97 -46.17
C SER A 189 20.14 -34.44 -45.47
N THR A 190 19.74 -35.13 -44.41
CA THR A 190 18.70 -34.71 -43.45
C THR A 190 19.27 -33.61 -42.55
N ILE A 191 18.70 -32.40 -42.62
CA ILE A 191 18.96 -31.32 -41.66
C ILE A 191 18.05 -31.54 -40.44
N GLN A 192 18.65 -31.65 -39.24
CA GLN A 192 17.90 -31.72 -37.98
C GLN A 192 17.56 -30.33 -37.43
N PRO A 193 16.41 -30.15 -36.76
CA PRO A 193 16.04 -28.88 -36.14
C PRO A 193 16.71 -28.66 -34.77
N PHE A 194 17.11 -27.41 -34.54
CA PHE A 194 17.70 -26.90 -33.29
C PHE A 194 16.70 -26.91 -32.12
N SER A 195 17.15 -27.33 -30.94
CA SER A 195 16.38 -27.35 -29.69
C SER A 195 16.82 -26.21 -28.76
N PHE A 196 15.86 -25.41 -28.27
CA PHE A 196 16.07 -24.38 -27.25
C PHE A 196 15.97 -24.99 -25.84
N LYS A 197 17.05 -24.91 -25.06
CA LYS A 197 17.03 -25.23 -23.62
C LYS A 197 16.43 -24.07 -22.83
N SER A 198 15.44 -24.37 -22.00
CA SER A 198 14.89 -23.48 -20.97
C SER A 198 15.91 -23.25 -19.85
N LEU A 199 16.19 -21.98 -19.53
CA LEU A 199 16.96 -21.59 -18.36
C LEU A 199 15.98 -21.34 -17.20
N SER A 200 15.86 -22.34 -16.32
CA SER A 200 15.19 -22.19 -15.03
C SER A 200 16.14 -21.52 -14.03
N GLN A 201 15.57 -20.55 -13.32
CA GLN A 201 16.14 -19.64 -12.33
C GLN A 201 16.99 -20.30 -11.23
N GLN A 202 17.95 -19.52 -10.74
CA GLN A 202 18.54 -19.62 -9.41
C GLN A 202 18.20 -18.33 -8.66
#